data_AF-A0A9X3HXU0-F1
#
_entry.id   AF-A0A9X3HXU0-F1
#
_cell.length_a   1.000
_cell.length_b   1.000
_cell.length_c   1.000
_cell.angle_alpha   90.00
_cell.angle_beta   90.00
_cell.angle_gamma   90.00
#
_symmetry.space_group_name_H-M   'P 1'
#
loop_
_entity.id
_entity.type
_entity.pdbx_description
1 polymer ?
#
loop_
_entity_poly.entity_id
_entity_poly.type
_entity_poly.pdbx_seq_one_letter_code
_entity_poly.pdbx_strand_id
1 'polypeptide(L)'
;MQIKKDGKGQLYIEWQQAAGGYKRAWVQHREPDRDWANTPEGRYLNVVRIAELGAGPAGNATDFPIFSSLSDEQILIAFVTSVSAITGCELKDE
;
A
#
# COMPACT_ATOMS: atom_id res chain seq x y z
N MET A 1 -3.08 -8.86 -9.87
CA MET A 1 -2.94 -7.82 -8.81
C MET A 1 -4.34 -7.39 -8.43
N GLN A 2 -4.74 -7.47 -7.15
CA GLN A 2 -6.12 -7.20 -6.74
C GLN A 2 -6.21 -6.10 -5.69
N ILE A 3 -7.14 -5.15 -5.90
CA ILE A 3 -7.49 -4.11 -4.93
C ILE A 3 -8.56 -4.65 -4.00
N LYS A 4 -8.31 -4.54 -2.70
CA LYS A 4 -9.20 -5.02 -1.63
C LYS A 4 -9.48 -3.89 -0.63
N LYS A 5 -10.47 -4.07 0.23
CA LYS A 5 -10.79 -3.16 1.34
C LYS A 5 -10.52 -3.84 2.68
N ASP A 6 -9.87 -3.13 3.59
CA ASP A 6 -9.65 -3.63 4.95
C ASP A 6 -10.88 -3.41 5.85
N GLY A 7 -10.79 -3.79 7.13
CA GLY A 7 -11.87 -3.60 8.11
C GLY A 7 -12.22 -2.14 8.41
N LYS A 8 -11.44 -1.18 7.91
CA LYS A 8 -11.68 0.26 8.03
C LYS A 8 -12.10 0.89 6.69
N GLY A 9 -12.30 0.07 5.66
CA GLY A 9 -12.68 0.52 4.31
C GLY A 9 -11.52 1.06 3.48
N GLN A 10 -10.27 0.99 3.97
CA GLN A 10 -9.09 1.47 3.25
C GLN A 10 -8.72 0.52 2.12
N LEU A 11 -8.41 1.07 0.95
CA LEU A 11 -7.96 0.28 -0.19
C LEU A 11 -6.54 -0.25 0.06
N TYR A 12 -6.31 -1.50 -0.28
CA TYR A 12 -5.01 -2.14 -0.19
C TYR A 12 -4.75 -3.13 -1.33
N ILE A 13 -3.47 -3.36 -1.61
CA ILE A 13 -2.98 -4.43 -2.49
C ILE A 13 -1.98 -5.28 -1.70
N GLU A 14 -2.05 -6.59 -1.89
CA GLU A 14 -1.05 -7.54 -1.42
C GLU A 14 -0.37 -8.22 -2.60
N TRP A 15 0.91 -8.51 -2.46
CA TRP A 15 1.67 -9.22 -3.47
C TRP A 15 2.83 -10.00 -2.85
N GLN A 16 3.34 -10.95 -3.62
CA GLN A 16 4.56 -11.66 -3.30
C GLN A 16 5.77 -10.84 -3.80
N GLN A 17 6.66 -10.47 -2.89
CA GLN A 17 7.91 -9.77 -3.23
C GLN A 17 9.12 -10.71 -3.30
N ALA A 18 9.05 -11.88 -2.66
CA ALA A 18 10.05 -12.93 -2.77
C ALA A 18 9.40 -14.30 -2.53
N ALA A 19 10.09 -15.41 -2.85
CA ALA A 19 9.61 -16.75 -2.49
C ALA A 19 9.33 -16.81 -0.97
N GLY A 20 8.06 -17.06 -0.58
CA GLY A 20 7.62 -17.02 0.82
C GLY A 20 7.60 -15.64 1.50
N GLY A 21 7.86 -14.55 0.77
CA GLY A 21 7.87 -13.18 1.29
C GLY A 21 6.77 -12.32 0.66
N TYR A 22 5.86 -11.82 1.49
CA TYR A 22 4.70 -11.05 1.06
C TYR A 22 4.73 -9.63 1.61
N LYS A 23 4.10 -8.71 0.87
CA LYS A 23 3.88 -7.33 1.30
C LYS A 23 2.44 -6.91 1.11
N ARG A 24 2.06 -5.89 1.88
CA ARG A 24 0.82 -5.14 1.73
C ARG A 24 1.14 -3.65 1.58
N ALA A 25 0.46 -2.99 0.65
CA ALA A 25 0.41 -1.53 0.55
C ALA A 25 -1.04 -1.06 0.69
N TRP A 26 -1.29 0.04 1.40
CA TRP A 26 -2.62 0.64 1.55
C TRP A 26 -2.53 2.15 1.63
N VAL A 27 -3.62 2.85 1.33
CA VAL A 27 -3.71 4.30 1.54
C VAL A 27 -4.48 4.58 2.82
N GLN A 28 -3.84 5.30 3.73
CA GLN A 28 -4.47 5.82 4.94
C GLN A 28 -4.78 7.31 4.76
N HIS A 29 -5.91 7.73 5.30
CA HIS A 29 -6.27 9.14 5.49
C HIS A 29 -6.11 9.47 6.97
N ARG A 30 -5.29 10.46 7.29
CA ARG A 30 -4.97 10.89 8.65
C ARG A 30 -5.79 12.10 9.02
N GLU A 31 -6.14 12.15 10.31
CA GLU A 31 -6.70 13.36 10.90
C GLU A 31 -5.68 14.52 10.82
N PRO A 32 -6.14 15.79 10.74
CA PRO A 32 -5.25 16.94 10.58
C PRO A 32 -4.16 17.08 11.64
N ASP A 33 -4.41 16.63 12.88
CA ASP A 33 -3.43 16.66 13.98
C ASP A 33 -2.32 15.60 13.85
N ARG A 34 -2.49 14.63 12.95
CA ARG A 34 -1.56 13.51 12.68
C ARG A 34 -0.94 13.56 11.29
N ASP A 35 -1.30 14.57 10.51
CA ASP A 35 -0.73 14.86 9.20
C ASP A 35 0.46 15.82 9.33
N TRP A 36 1.62 15.27 9.66
CA TRP A 36 2.84 16.06 9.83
C TRP A 36 3.35 16.68 8.52
N ALA A 37 2.98 16.12 7.38
CA ALA A 37 3.45 16.55 6.06
C ALA A 37 2.45 17.44 5.31
N ASN A 38 1.30 17.77 5.91
CA ASN A 38 0.22 18.56 5.28
C ASN A 38 -0.15 18.05 3.88
N THR A 39 -0.39 16.74 3.76
CA THR A 39 -0.76 16.14 2.49
C THR A 39 -2.22 16.49 2.14
N PRO A 40 -2.56 16.56 0.84
CA PRO A 40 -3.96 16.62 0.42
C PRO A 40 -4.77 15.51 1.08
N GLU A 41 -5.80 15.90 1.83
CA GLU A 41 -6.71 14.99 2.55
C GLU A 41 -6.02 14.10 3.60
N GLY A 42 -4.82 14.47 4.07
CA GLY A 42 -4.07 13.67 5.04
C GLY A 42 -3.68 12.30 4.50
N ARG A 43 -3.48 12.16 3.18
CA ARG A 43 -3.20 10.90 2.49
C ARG A 43 -1.74 10.43 2.66
N TYR A 44 -1.58 9.17 3.03
CA TYR A 44 -0.29 8.49 3.15
C TYR A 44 -0.38 7.09 2.53
N LEU A 45 0.64 6.71 1.76
CA LEU A 45 0.83 5.33 1.33
C LEU A 45 1.62 4.62 2.43
N ASN A 46 1.08 3.51 2.91
CA ASN A 46 1.74 2.66 3.89
C ASN A 46 2.15 1.34 3.27
N VAL A 47 3.33 0.84 3.63
CA VAL A 47 3.87 -0.43 3.11
C VAL A 47 4.47 -1.25 4.24
N VAL A 48 4.15 -2.55 4.27
CA VAL A 48 4.61 -3.46 5.33
C VAL A 48 4.81 -4.88 4.81
N ARG A 49 5.60 -5.68 5.52
CA ARG A 49 5.64 -7.14 5.33
C ARG A 49 4.38 -7.78 5.93
N ILE A 50 3.91 -8.84 5.30
CA ILE A 50 2.87 -9.71 5.86
C ILE A 50 3.37 -11.16 5.88
N ALA A 51 2.81 -11.99 6.76
CA ALA A 51 3.21 -13.40 6.88
C ALA A 51 2.77 -14.22 5.67
N GLU A 52 1.53 -13.98 5.24
CA GLU A 52 0.86 -14.58 4.09
C GLU A 52 -0.22 -13.62 3.58
N LEU A 53 -0.76 -13.87 2.38
CA LEU A 53 -1.85 -13.09 1.82
C LEU A 53 -3.07 -13.14 2.76
N GLY A 54 -3.69 -12.00 3.03
CA GLY A 54 -4.85 -11.88 3.92
C GLY A 54 -4.55 -11.83 5.42
N ALA A 55 -3.35 -12.22 5.89
CA ALA A 55 -3.03 -12.25 7.32
C ALA A 55 -2.97 -10.86 8.00
N GLY A 56 -2.94 -9.79 7.22
CA GLY A 56 -2.84 -8.43 7.73
C GLY A 56 -1.41 -7.94 7.96
N PRO A 57 -1.24 -6.66 8.34
CA PRO A 57 0.07 -6.04 8.58
C PRO A 57 0.89 -6.77 9.67
N ALA A 58 2.18 -6.99 9.42
CA ALA A 58 3.12 -7.47 10.42
C ALA A 58 4.26 -6.46 10.66
N GLY A 59 4.25 -5.81 11.83
CA GLY A 59 5.27 -4.84 12.23
C GLY A 59 4.94 -3.39 11.90
N ASN A 60 5.95 -2.52 11.92
CA ASN A 60 5.82 -1.09 11.66
C ASN A 60 5.84 -0.82 10.15
N ALA A 61 4.78 -0.20 9.65
CA ALA A 61 4.72 0.20 8.25
C ALA A 61 5.61 1.41 7.98
N THR A 62 6.23 1.43 6.80
CA THR A 62 6.83 2.65 6.26
C THR A 62 5.73 3.53 5.70
N ASP A 63 5.75 4.81 6.00
CA ASP A 63 4.79 5.80 5.50
C ASP A 63 5.41 6.75 4.48
N PHE A 64 4.70 6.95 3.37
CA PHE A 64 5.05 7.89 2.32
C PHE A 64 3.93 8.94 2.18
N PRO A 65 4.21 10.23 2.44
CA PRO A 65 3.25 11.31 2.18
C PRO A 65 2.83 11.32 0.70
N ILE A 66 1.53 11.43 0.42
CA ILE A 66 1.01 11.51 -0.95
C ILE A 66 0.62 12.95 -1.27
N PHE A 67 1.39 13.61 -2.14
CA PHE A 67 1.06 14.96 -2.66
C PHE A 67 0.34 14.94 -4.02
N SER A 68 0.20 13.75 -4.61
CA SER A 68 -0.40 13.57 -5.93
C SER A 68 -1.93 13.65 -5.87
N SER A 69 -2.54 14.17 -6.94
CA SER A 69 -4.00 14.22 -7.12
C SER A 69 -4.61 12.91 -7.64
N LEU A 70 -3.81 11.87 -7.88
CA LEU A 70 -4.32 10.57 -8.30
C LEU A 70 -5.19 9.93 -7.21
N SER A 71 -6.16 9.11 -7.61
CA SER A 71 -7.01 8.37 -6.66
C SER A 71 -6.20 7.35 -5.85
N ASP A 72 -6.74 6.91 -4.70
CA ASP A 72 -6.09 5.90 -3.86
C ASP A 72 -5.78 4.61 -4.63
N GLU A 73 -6.72 4.17 -5.47
CA GLU A 73 -6.55 3.04 -6.37
C GLU A 73 -5.40 3.25 -7.36
N GLN A 74 -5.33 4.42 -8.00
CA GLN A 74 -4.25 4.74 -8.93
C GLN A 74 -2.89 4.81 -8.24
N ILE A 75 -2.82 5.35 -7.02
CA ILE A 75 -1.58 5.38 -6.22
C ILE A 75 -1.11 3.96 -5.90
N LEU A 76 -2.02 3.08 -5.45
CA LEU A 76 -1.69 1.70 -5.12
C LEU A 76 -1.19 0.92 -6.33
N ILE A 77 -1.90 1.02 -7.46
CA ILE A 77 -1.50 0.39 -8.72
C ILE A 77 -0.12 0.91 -9.14
N ALA A 78 0.06 2.23 -9.21
CA ALA A 78 1.31 2.85 -9.64
C ALA A 78 2.49 2.39 -8.76
N PHE A 79 2.33 2.38 -7.44
CA PHE A 79 3.39 1.96 -6.52
C PHE A 79 3.73 0.48 -6.69
N VAL A 80 2.73 -0.41 -6.61
CA VAL A 80 2.97 -1.85 -6.67
C VAL A 80 3.52 -2.27 -8.02
N THR A 81 2.99 -1.73 -9.13
CA THR A 81 3.54 -1.93 -10.47
C THR A 81 4.97 -1.45 -10.57
N SER A 82 5.28 -0.24 -10.09
CA SER A 82 6.64 0.31 -10.16
C SER A 82 7.63 -0.52 -9.35
N VAL A 83 7.31 -0.85 -8.10
CA VAL A 83 8.21 -1.64 -7.25
C VAL A 83 8.43 -3.02 -7.85
N SER A 84 7.38 -3.70 -8.29
CA SER A 84 7.50 -5.02 -8.92
C SER A 84 8.32 -4.99 -10.20
N ALA A 85 8.13 -3.97 -11.05
CA ALA A 85 8.95 -3.78 -12.25
C ALA A 85 10.43 -3.52 -11.91
N ILE A 86 10.70 -2.72 -10.88
CA ILE A 86 12.07 -2.41 -10.41
C ILE A 86 12.74 -3.65 -9.83
N THR A 87 12.03 -4.45 -9.04
CA THR A 87 12.60 -5.61 -8.34
C THR A 87 12.52 -6.91 -9.14
N GLY A 88 11.87 -6.91 -10.31
CA GLY A 88 11.65 -8.11 -11.12
C GLY A 88 10.65 -9.10 -10.50
N CYS A 89 9.78 -8.63 -9.59
CA CYS A 89 8.78 -9.48 -8.97
C CYS A 89 7.55 -9.60 -9.87
N GLU A 90 7.07 -10.81 -10.11
CA GLU A 90 5.86 -11.01 -10.91
C GLU A 90 4.62 -10.52 -10.18
N LEU A 91 3.81 -9.74 -10.89
CA LEU A 91 2.44 -9.45 -10.49
C LEU A 91 1.55 -10.52 -11.10
N LYS A 92 1.03 -11.42 -10.27
CA LYS A 92 0.04 -12.40 -10.71
C LYS A 92 -1.30 -11.72 -10.81
N ASP A 93 -1.92 -11.77 -11.97
CA ASP A 93 -3.33 -11.48 -12.15
C ASP A 93 -4.11 -12.74 -11.78
N GLU A 94 -4.68 -12.72 -10.58
CA GLU A 94 -5.66 -13.71 -10.12
C GLU A 94 -7.06 -13.22 -10.42
#